data_AF-A0A1J3DEZ2-F1
#
_entry.id   AF-A0A1J3DEZ2-F1
#
_cell.length_a   1.000
_cell.length_b   1.000
_cell.length_c   1.000
_cell.angle_alpha   90.00
_cell.angle_beta   90.00
_cell.angle_gamma   90.00
#
_symmetry.space_group_name_H-M   'P 1'
#
loop_
_entity.id
_entity.type
_entity.pdbx_description
1 polymer ?
#
loop_
_entity_poly.entity_id
_entity_poly.type
_entity_poly.pdbx_seq_one_letter_code
_entity_poly.pdbx_strand_id
1 'polypeptide(L)'
;MASGKDSDRTLAYMTRKDTEVKLPRTTRVKNKTPAPVQITAEQILREARERQEAEIRPPKQKITDSTELSDYRLGRRKEFEDQIRRARWNIQVWVKYAQWEES
;
A
#
# COMPACT_ATOMS: atom_id res chain seq x y z
N MET A 1 38.17 27.95 -6.18
CA MET A 1 37.36 27.76 -4.97
C MET A 1 35.91 27.51 -5.37
N ALA A 2 35.54 26.26 -5.67
CA ALA A 2 34.15 25.93 -6.04
C ALA A 2 33.42 25.42 -4.80
N SER A 3 32.45 26.22 -4.33
CA SER A 3 31.66 26.01 -3.13
C SER A 3 30.85 24.72 -3.24
N GLY A 4 31.21 23.72 -2.42
CA GLY A 4 30.35 22.58 -2.13
C GLY A 4 29.17 23.06 -1.30
N LYS A 5 28.04 23.30 -1.97
CA LYS A 5 26.75 23.52 -1.32
C LYS A 5 25.80 22.40 -1.71
N ASP A 6 25.33 21.73 -0.67
CA ASP A 6 24.06 21.00 -0.57
C ASP A 6 24.05 19.53 -0.99
N SER A 7 24.82 18.69 -0.30
CA SER A 7 24.47 17.27 -0.11
C SER A 7 23.74 17.09 1.21
N ASP A 8 22.41 17.13 1.17
CA ASP A 8 21.57 16.76 2.32
C ASP A 8 21.78 15.27 2.65
N ARG A 9 22.34 14.99 3.83
CA ARG A 9 22.67 13.63 4.31
C ARG A 9 21.45 12.70 4.44
N THR A 10 20.25 13.27 4.34
CA THR A 10 18.94 12.60 4.43
C THR A 10 18.44 12.09 3.08
N LEU A 11 19.00 12.55 1.95
CA LEU A 11 18.47 12.28 0.61
C LEU A 11 19.21 11.15 -0.14
N ALA A 12 20.16 10.47 0.50
CA ALA A 12 20.93 9.38 -0.11
C ALA A 12 21.42 9.74 -1.54
N TYR A 13 21.17 8.88 -2.53
CA TYR A 13 21.52 9.08 -3.95
C TYR A 13 20.47 9.86 -4.74
N MET A 14 19.37 10.27 -4.11
CA MET A 14 18.31 11.02 -4.77
C MET A 14 18.64 12.50 -4.76
N THR A 15 18.54 13.15 -5.92
CA THR A 15 18.66 14.60 -5.95
C THR A 15 17.42 15.24 -5.31
N ARG A 16 17.53 16.46 -4.78
CA ARG A 16 16.36 17.22 -4.27
C ARG A 16 15.20 17.29 -5.28
N LYS A 17 15.48 17.15 -6.58
CA LYS A 17 14.47 17.11 -7.66
C LYS A 17 13.72 15.78 -7.74
N ASP A 18 14.33 14.68 -7.29
CA ASP A 18 13.74 13.33 -7.34
C ASP A 18 12.79 13.07 -6.16
N THR A 19 12.97 13.79 -5.06
CA THR A 19 12.09 13.75 -3.87
C THR A 19 11.02 14.84 -3.87
N GLU A 20 10.99 15.69 -4.91
CA GLU A 20 10.01 16.76 -5.04
C GLU A 20 8.64 16.17 -5.42
N VAL A 21 7.72 16.18 -4.45
CA VAL A 21 6.30 15.89 -4.70
C VAL A 21 5.74 17.03 -5.56
N LYS A 22 5.71 16.81 -6.88
CA LYS A 22 5.10 17.74 -7.85
C LYS A 22 3.59 17.76 -7.65
N LEU A 23 3.14 18.60 -6.73
CA LEU A 23 1.74 18.96 -6.61
C LEU A 23 1.29 19.57 -7.96
N PRO A 24 0.12 19.19 -8.49
CA PRO A 24 -0.38 19.77 -9.72
C PRO A 24 -0.44 21.29 -9.59
N ARG A 25 0.17 21.99 -10.55
CA ARG A 25 0.17 23.46 -10.58
C ARG A 25 -1.26 23.97 -10.56
N THR A 26 -1.51 25.00 -9.75
CA THR A 26 -2.84 25.59 -9.61
C THR A 26 -3.34 26.03 -10.99
N THR A 27 -4.35 25.34 -11.51
CA THR A 27 -4.94 25.69 -12.79
C THR A 27 -5.64 27.03 -12.63
N ARG A 28 -5.28 28.02 -13.46
CA ARG A 28 -5.93 29.34 -13.46
C ARG A 28 -7.44 29.15 -13.67
N VAL A 29 -8.22 29.66 -12.73
CA VAL A 29 -9.70 29.57 -12.74
C VAL A 29 -10.22 30.21 -14.02
N LYS A 30 -10.82 29.40 -14.89
CA LYS A 30 -11.35 29.87 -16.18
C LYS A 30 -12.67 30.63 -16.02
N ASN A 31 -13.50 30.23 -15.05
CA ASN A 31 -14.79 30.84 -14.78
C ASN A 31 -14.96 31.12 -13.28
N LYS A 32 -15.34 32.35 -12.93
CA LYS A 32 -15.53 32.83 -11.55
C LYS A 32 -17.02 33.00 -11.17
N THR A 33 -17.95 32.65 -12.05
CA THR A 33 -19.38 32.66 -11.69
C THR A 33 -19.67 31.61 -10.62
N PRO A 34 -20.58 31.87 -9.67
CA PRO A 34 -20.94 30.87 -8.66
C PRO A 34 -21.51 29.61 -9.33
N ALA A 35 -21.08 28.45 -8.86
CA ALA A 35 -21.65 27.18 -9.32
C ALA A 35 -23.08 27.03 -8.77
N PRO A 36 -24.05 26.59 -9.60
CA PRO A 36 -25.43 26.38 -9.15
C PRO A 36 -25.55 25.24 -8.13
N VAL A 37 -24.65 24.26 -8.18
CA VAL A 37 -24.53 23.18 -7.20
C VAL A 37 -23.10 23.20 -6.67
N GLN A 38 -22.97 23.22 -5.35
CA GLN A 38 -21.67 23.13 -4.67
C GLN A 38 -21.32 21.67 -4.42
N ILE A 39 -20.06 21.29 -4.67
CA ILE A 39 -19.57 19.95 -4.36
C ILE A 39 -19.41 19.84 -2.84
N THR A 40 -20.15 18.91 -2.23
CA THR A 40 -20.10 18.67 -0.78
C THR A 40 -19.10 17.57 -0.44
N ALA A 41 -18.68 17.51 0.84
CA ALA A 41 -17.85 16.42 1.33
C ALA A 41 -18.52 15.04 1.14
N GLU A 42 -19.83 14.96 1.34
CA GLU A 42 -20.61 13.74 1.12
C GLU A 42 -20.53 13.28 -0.32
N GLN A 43 -20.68 14.19 -1.29
CA GLN A 43 -20.60 13.86 -2.71
C GLN A 43 -19.25 13.23 -3.07
N ILE A 44 -18.15 13.81 -2.59
CA ILE A 44 -16.80 13.29 -2.83
C ILE A 44 -16.63 11.90 -2.20
N LEU A 45 -17.05 11.72 -0.95
CA LEU A 45 -16.91 10.45 -0.25
C LEU A 45 -17.75 9.33 -0.89
N ARG A 46 -18.97 9.66 -1.34
CA ARG A 46 -19.84 8.73 -2.04
C ARG A 46 -19.28 8.33 -3.41
N GLU A 47 -18.86 9.32 -4.20
CA GLU A 47 -18.27 9.11 -5.52
C GLU A 47 -16.96 8.32 -5.44
N ALA A 48 -16.13 8.58 -4.43
CA ALA A 48 -14.91 7.82 -4.17
C ALA A 48 -15.23 6.36 -3.86
N ARG A 49 -16.25 6.10 -3.03
CA ARG A 49 -16.68 4.73 -2.71
C ARG A 49 -17.26 4.01 -3.93
N GLU A 50 -18.11 4.68 -4.70
CA GLU A 50 -18.76 4.10 -5.89
C GLU A 50 -17.77 3.83 -7.03
N ARG A 51 -16.72 4.66 -7.16
CA ARG A 51 -15.63 4.45 -8.12
C ARG A 51 -14.47 3.64 -7.58
N GLN A 52 -14.54 3.15 -6.35
CA GLN A 52 -13.48 2.30 -5.83
C GLN A 52 -13.45 1.02 -6.67
N GLU A 53 -12.42 0.88 -7.49
CA GLU A 53 -12.19 -0.31 -8.30
C GLU A 53 -12.19 -1.53 -7.38
N ALA A 54 -12.75 -2.63 -7.87
CA ALA A 54 -12.81 -3.86 -7.12
C ALA A 54 -11.39 -4.27 -6.71
N GLU A 55 -11.21 -4.57 -5.42
CA GLU A 55 -9.94 -5.06 -4.91
C GLU A 55 -9.52 -6.29 -5.74
N ILE A 56 -8.33 -6.22 -6.35
CA ILE A 56 -7.81 -7.28 -7.20
C ILE A 56 -7.55 -8.50 -6.31
N ARG A 57 -8.52 -9.42 -6.28
CA ARG A 57 -8.38 -10.66 -5.53
C ARG A 57 -7.47 -11.62 -6.30
N PRO A 58 -6.47 -12.23 -5.66
CA PRO A 58 -5.68 -13.27 -6.31
C PRO A 58 -6.59 -14.44 -6.75
N PRO A 59 -6.26 -15.12 -7.87
CA PRO A 59 -7.05 -16.24 -8.36
C PRO A 59 -7.07 -17.39 -7.35
N LYS A 60 -8.19 -18.12 -7.28
CA LYS A 60 -8.30 -19.33 -6.45
C LYS A 60 -7.41 -20.42 -7.03
N GLN A 61 -6.23 -20.63 -6.43
CA GLN A 61 -5.35 -21.74 -6.77
C GLN A 61 -5.87 -23.02 -6.12
N LYS A 62 -6.02 -24.09 -6.91
CA LYS A 62 -6.34 -25.43 -6.42
C LYS A 62 -5.03 -26.22 -6.38
N ILE A 63 -4.73 -26.82 -5.23
CA ILE A 63 -3.57 -27.69 -5.04
C ILE A 63 -3.97 -29.08 -5.51
N THR A 64 -3.22 -29.67 -6.43
CA THR A 64 -3.56 -30.98 -7.03
C THR A 64 -2.58 -32.08 -6.65
N ASP A 65 -1.30 -31.74 -6.47
CA ASP A 65 -0.25 -32.68 -6.12
C ASP A 65 0.27 -32.49 -4.68
N SER A 66 0.83 -33.56 -4.12
CA SER A 66 1.46 -33.58 -2.79
C SER A 66 2.71 -32.69 -2.71
N THR A 67 3.46 -32.54 -3.82
CA THR A 67 4.61 -31.63 -3.91
C THR A 67 4.16 -30.17 -3.83
N GLU A 68 3.12 -29.81 -4.58
CA GLU A 68 2.51 -28.48 -4.53
C GLU A 68 1.98 -28.15 -3.14
N LEU A 69 1.44 -29.15 -2.44
CA LEU A 69 0.95 -29.00 -1.07
C LEU A 69 2.09 -28.69 -0.09
N SER A 70 3.23 -29.35 -0.21
CA SER A 70 4.41 -29.05 0.62
C SER A 70 4.96 -27.65 0.35
N ASP A 71 5.02 -27.23 -0.90
CA ASP A 71 5.50 -25.88 -1.27
C ASP A 71 4.55 -24.80 -0.76
N TYR A 72 3.23 -25.03 -0.87
CA TYR A 72 2.22 -24.14 -0.31
C TYR A 72 2.37 -24.03 1.22
N ARG A 73 2.53 -25.15 1.92
CA ARG A 73 2.76 -25.14 3.38
C ARG A 73 4.03 -24.39 3.75
N LEU A 74 5.13 -24.59 3.02
CA LEU A 74 6.39 -23.89 3.27
C LEU A 74 6.26 -22.37 3.08
N GLY A 75 5.60 -21.94 2.00
CA GLY A 75 5.34 -20.52 1.73
C GLY A 75 4.49 -19.87 2.82
N ARG A 76 3.38 -20.52 3.19
CA ARG A 76 2.49 -20.04 4.26
C ARG A 76 3.18 -19.97 5.61
N ARG A 77 3.99 -20.97 5.96
CA ARG A 77 4.78 -20.98 7.20
C ARG A 77 5.74 -19.80 7.25
N LYS A 78 6.47 -19.55 6.16
CA LYS A 78 7.39 -18.41 6.04
C LYS A 78 6.68 -17.07 6.23
N GLU A 79 5.48 -16.90 5.66
CA GLU A 79 4.68 -15.67 5.85
C GLU A 79 4.34 -15.43 7.33
N PHE A 80 3.90 -16.46 8.05
CA PHE A 80 3.61 -16.37 9.47
C PHE A 80 4.87 -16.08 10.30
N GLU A 81 5.98 -16.76 10.01
CA GLU A 81 7.26 -16.53 10.69
C GLU A 81 7.79 -15.10 10.46
N ASP A 82 7.67 -14.57 9.23
CA ASP A 82 8.06 -13.19 8.94
C ASP A 82 7.16 -12.18 9.64
N GLN A 83 5.86 -12.45 9.77
CA GLN A 83 4.95 -11.61 10.57
C GLN A 83 5.32 -11.65 12.06
N ILE A 84 5.61 -12.82 12.60
CA ILE A 84 6.07 -13.00 13.99
C ILE A 84 7.41 -12.28 14.21
N ARG A 85 8.33 -12.37 13.25
CA ARG A 85 9.63 -11.69 13.32
C ARG A 85 9.47 -10.17 13.38
N ARG A 86 8.53 -9.60 12.61
CA ARG A 86 8.22 -8.16 12.61
C ARG A 86 7.43 -7.71 13.83
N ALA A 87 6.51 -8.55 14.33
CA ALA A 87 5.56 -8.20 15.39
C ALA A 87 5.44 -9.31 16.44
N ARG A 88 6.55 -9.61 17.13
CA ARG A 88 6.66 -10.73 18.08
C ARG A 88 5.60 -10.71 19.20
N TRP A 89 5.20 -9.53 19.64
CA TRP A 89 4.23 -9.33 20.72
C TRP A 89 2.77 -9.52 20.28
N ASN A 90 2.51 -9.64 18.98
CA ASN A 90 1.15 -9.81 18.47
C ASN A 90 0.68 -11.27 18.62
N ILE A 91 0.04 -11.57 19.75
CA ILE A 91 -0.48 -12.91 20.09
C ILE A 91 -1.48 -13.42 19.04
N GLN A 92 -2.22 -12.54 18.37
CA GLN A 92 -3.19 -12.95 17.35
C GLN A 92 -2.52 -13.66 16.16
N VAL A 93 -1.29 -13.29 15.81
CA VAL A 93 -0.53 -13.95 14.74
C VAL A 93 -0.15 -15.37 15.17
N TRP A 94 0.27 -15.55 16.43
CA TRP A 94 0.59 -16.86 17.00
C TRP A 94 -0.63 -17.79 17.04
N VAL A 95 -1.79 -17.29 17.45
CA VAL A 95 -3.04 -18.07 17.49
C VAL A 95 -3.46 -18.50 16.08
N LYS A 96 -3.41 -17.60 15.10
CA LYS A 96 -3.72 -17.93 13.70
C LYS A 96 -2.74 -18.93 13.10
N TYR A 97 -1.46 -18.83 13.46
CA TYR A 97 -0.44 -19.77 13.01
C TYR A 97 -0.68 -21.17 13.61
N ALA A 98 -0.99 -21.26 14.91
CA ALA A 98 -1.31 -22.53 15.56
C ALA A 98 -2.55 -23.19 14.96
N GLN A 99 -3.64 -22.43 14.76
CA GLN A 99 -4.86 -22.94 14.14
C GLN A 99 -4.62 -23.43 12.70
N TRP A 100 -3.72 -22.77 11.96
CA TRP A 100 -3.37 -23.18 10.61
C TRP A 100 -2.51 -24.45 10.56
N GLU A 101 -1.57 -24.63 11.50
CA GLU A 101 -0.78 -25.87 11.60
C GLU A 101 -1.61 -27.07 12.08
N GLU A 102 -2.70 -26.84 12.82
CA GLU A 102 -3.65 -27.87 13.23
C GLU A 102 -4.58 -28.33 12.09
N SER A 103 -4.77 -27.51 11.05
CA SER A 103 -5.67 -27.78 9.92
C SER A 103 -5.01 -28.55 8.78
#